data_AF-A0A654U5F1-F1
#
_entry.id   AF-A0A654U5F1-F1
#
_cell.length_a   1.000
_cell.length_b   1.000
_cell.length_c   1.000
_cell.angle_alpha   90.00
_cell.angle_beta   90.00
_cell.angle_gamma   90.00
#
_symmetry.space_group_name_H-M   'P 1'
#
loop_
_entity.id
_entity.type
_entity.pdbx_description
1 polymer ?
#
loop_
_entity_poly.entity_id
_entity_poly.type
_entity_poly.pdbx_seq_one_letter_code
_entity_poly.pdbx_strand_id
1 'polypeptide(L)'
;MRVSCVYATASRWGGPPVASEVRGDAAISTTPDAAPGLAARRRRILFVAEAVTLAHVVRPFALAQSLDPSRYEVHFACDPRYNQLLGPLPFRHHAIHTIPSERFFGNLTQGRFYAMRTLRKYVEADLRVLDEIAPDLVVGDLRISLSVSARLAGIPYIAIANAY
;
A
#
# COMPACT_ATOMS: atom_id res chain seq x y z
N MET A 1 21.46 32.20 -0.25
CA MET A 1 20.09 32.28 -0.80
C MET A 1 19.26 31.21 -0.11
N ARG A 2 18.63 31.54 1.02
CA ARG A 2 17.85 30.61 1.86
C ARG A 2 16.38 30.78 1.50
N VAL A 3 15.75 29.73 0.97
CA VAL A 3 14.30 29.70 0.77
C VAL A 3 13.71 28.93 1.96
N SER A 4 13.15 29.68 2.90
CA SER A 4 12.37 29.13 4.02
C SER A 4 10.93 29.01 3.55
N CYS A 5 10.44 27.79 3.33
CA CYS A 5 9.03 27.56 3.01
C CYS A 5 8.25 27.39 4.31
N VAL A 6 7.50 28.44 4.67
CA VAL A 6 6.57 28.48 5.80
C VAL A 6 5.27 27.83 5.32
N TYR A 7 4.91 26.66 5.84
CA TYR A 7 3.56 26.12 5.63
C TYR A 7 2.61 26.75 6.64
N ALA A 8 1.68 27.54 6.10
CA ALA A 8 0.57 28.13 6.82
C ALA A 8 -0.43 27.03 7.24
N THR A 9 -0.69 26.94 8.54
CA THR A 9 -1.79 26.19 9.12
C THR A 9 -3.08 27.00 8.98
N ALA A 10 -4.00 26.52 8.14
CA ALA A 10 -5.35 27.08 8.06
C ALA A 10 -6.26 26.40 9.09
N SER A 11 -6.26 26.94 10.31
CA SER A 11 -7.32 26.73 11.29
C SER A 11 -8.53 27.60 10.90
N ARG A 12 -9.68 26.97 10.64
CA ARG A 12 -10.92 27.65 10.23
C ARG A 12 -12.07 27.27 11.14
N TRP A 13 -12.06 27.73 12.39
CA TRP A 13 -13.26 27.88 13.22
C TRP A 13 -13.03 29.01 14.21
N GLY A 14 -13.53 30.21 13.86
CA GLY A 14 -13.60 31.36 14.75
C GLY A 14 -15.01 31.46 15.33
N GLY A 15 -15.13 31.34 16.65
CA GLY A 15 -16.27 31.76 17.44
C GLY A 15 -15.79 32.69 18.56
N PRO A 16 -16.59 33.68 18.99
CA PRO A 16 -16.16 34.69 19.95
C PRO A 16 -15.97 34.10 21.37
N PRO A 17 -15.11 34.71 22.22
CA PRO A 17 -14.92 34.25 23.58
C PRO A 17 -16.12 34.65 24.46
N VAL A 18 -16.70 33.69 25.18
CA VAL A 18 -17.64 33.94 26.28
C VAL A 18 -16.87 33.77 27.58
N ALA A 19 -16.78 34.84 28.36
CA ALA A 19 -16.29 34.81 29.72
C ALA A 19 -17.44 34.49 30.68
N SER A 20 -17.29 33.46 31.51
CA SER A 20 -17.95 33.40 32.82
C SER A 20 -17.24 32.39 33.71
N GLU A 21 -16.69 32.91 34.80
CA GLU A 21 -16.08 32.17 35.91
C GLU A 21 -17.16 31.88 36.95
N VAL A 22 -17.34 30.62 37.37
CA VAL A 22 -18.04 30.25 38.62
C VAL A 22 -17.36 29.01 39.23
N ARG A 23 -16.87 29.19 40.45
CA ARG A 23 -16.38 28.16 41.40
C ARG A 23 -17.52 27.29 41.94
N GLY A 24 -17.26 26.02 42.24
CA GLY A 24 -17.99 25.30 43.29
C GLY A 24 -18.20 23.80 43.08
N ASP A 25 -17.40 23.02 43.82
CA ASP A 25 -17.68 21.75 44.50
C ASP A 25 -18.14 20.46 43.79
N ALA A 26 -17.63 19.38 44.37
CA ALA A 26 -17.64 18.00 43.95
C ALA A 26 -19.03 17.35 43.84
N ALA A 27 -19.21 16.54 42.79
CA ALA A 27 -20.10 15.40 42.81
C ALA A 27 -19.49 14.27 41.97
N ILE A 28 -19.32 13.11 42.60
CA ILE A 28 -18.95 11.84 41.98
C ILE A 28 -20.04 11.49 40.96
N SER A 29 -19.67 11.49 39.68
CA SER A 29 -20.51 10.93 38.61
C SER A 29 -19.73 9.80 37.95
N THR A 30 -19.99 8.59 38.43
CA THR A 30 -19.64 7.35 37.74
C THR A 30 -20.50 7.23 36.49
N THR A 31 -19.97 7.66 35.35
CA THR A 31 -20.50 7.27 34.03
C THR A 31 -20.30 5.77 33.83
N PRO A 32 -21.30 5.04 33.31
CA PRO A 32 -21.14 3.62 33.02
C PRO A 32 -20.07 3.40 31.95
N ASP A 33 -19.32 2.34 32.17
CA ASP A 33 -18.35 1.70 31.29
C ASP A 33 -18.78 1.77 29.81
N ALA A 34 -18.03 2.54 29.02
CA ALA A 34 -18.23 2.59 27.57
C ALA A 34 -17.88 1.22 27.02
N ALA A 35 -18.88 0.52 26.47
CA ALA A 35 -18.71 -0.74 25.78
C ALA A 35 -17.46 -0.70 24.88
N PRO A 36 -16.57 -1.71 24.92
CA PRO A 36 -15.36 -1.71 24.11
C PRO A 36 -15.77 -1.56 22.66
N GLY A 37 -15.53 -0.37 22.10
CA GLY A 37 -15.84 -0.06 20.71
C GLY A 37 -15.18 -1.14 19.84
N LEU A 38 -15.93 -1.70 18.89
CA LEU A 38 -15.41 -2.67 17.92
C LEU A 38 -14.11 -2.09 17.37
N ALA A 39 -12.98 -2.72 17.71
CA ALA A 39 -11.68 -2.27 17.25
C ALA A 39 -11.73 -2.17 15.73
N ALA A 40 -11.49 -0.98 15.18
CA ALA A 40 -11.58 -0.77 13.74
C ALA A 40 -10.66 -1.77 13.03
N ARG A 41 -11.20 -2.50 12.05
CA ARG A 41 -10.43 -3.49 11.29
C ARG A 41 -9.21 -2.80 10.66
N ARG A 42 -8.03 -3.42 10.81
CA ARG A 42 -6.80 -3.00 10.14
C ARG A 42 -7.03 -2.92 8.62
N ARG A 43 -6.54 -1.86 8.00
CA ARG A 43 -6.64 -1.69 6.54
C ARG A 43 -5.74 -2.71 5.86
N ARG A 44 -6.30 -3.48 4.92
CA ARG A 44 -5.59 -4.52 4.19
C ARG A 44 -4.94 -3.91 2.96
N ILE A 45 -3.62 -4.03 2.87
CA ILE A 45 -2.84 -3.48 1.76
C ILE A 45 -2.12 -4.63 1.06
N LEU A 46 -2.36 -4.77 -0.24
CA LEU A 46 -1.64 -5.69 -1.09
C LEU A 46 -0.53 -4.95 -1.83
N PHE A 47 0.71 -5.37 -1.61
CA PHE A 47 1.85 -4.98 -2.44
C PHE A 47 2.05 -6.01 -3.55
N VAL A 48 2.26 -5.55 -4.79
CA VAL A 48 2.52 -6.42 -5.94
C VAL A 48 3.83 -6.00 -6.60
N ALA A 49 4.78 -6.92 -6.65
CA ALA A 49 6.13 -6.67 -7.15
C ALA A 49 6.40 -7.43 -8.46
N GLU A 50 7.03 -6.75 -9.42
CA GLU A 50 7.49 -7.37 -10.66
C GLU A 50 8.95 -7.84 -10.52
N ALA A 51 9.18 -9.15 -10.48
CA ALA A 51 10.50 -9.75 -10.30
C ALA A 51 11.38 -9.79 -11.57
N VAL A 52 11.29 -8.78 -12.44
CA VAL A 52 12.20 -8.65 -13.59
C VAL A 52 13.57 -8.14 -13.18
N THR A 53 13.64 -7.36 -12.09
CA THR A 53 14.88 -7.02 -11.39
C THR A 53 14.65 -7.02 -9.88
N LEU A 54 15.73 -7.12 -9.09
CA LEU A 54 15.64 -7.06 -7.63
C LEU A 54 15.08 -5.72 -7.12
N ALA A 55 15.34 -4.61 -7.82
CA ALA A 55 14.92 -3.28 -7.40
C ALA A 55 13.38 -3.16 -7.32
N HIS A 56 12.66 -3.76 -8.26
CA HIS A 56 11.20 -3.77 -8.31
C HIS A 56 10.56 -4.73 -7.29
N VAL A 57 11.38 -5.50 -6.57
CA VAL A 57 10.94 -6.32 -5.43
C VAL A 57 11.30 -5.64 -4.11
N VAL A 58 12.54 -5.18 -3.96
CA VAL A 58 13.04 -4.59 -2.71
C VAL A 58 12.31 -3.29 -2.38
N ARG A 59 11.99 -2.45 -3.38
CA ARG A 59 11.31 -1.18 -3.14
C ARG A 59 9.90 -1.36 -2.53
N PRO A 60 8.97 -2.13 -3.14
CA PRO A 60 7.70 -2.40 -2.49
C PRO A 60 7.88 -3.18 -1.18
N PHE A 61 8.88 -4.07 -1.07
CA PHE A 61 9.14 -4.83 0.16
C PHE A 61 9.55 -3.92 1.33
N ALA A 62 10.45 -2.98 1.11
CA ALA A 62 10.88 -2.00 2.10
C ALA A 62 9.73 -1.08 2.52
N LEU A 63 8.92 -0.62 1.56
CA LEU A 63 7.73 0.19 1.87
C LEU A 63 6.72 -0.62 2.70
N ALA A 64 6.47 -1.88 2.35
CA ALA A 64 5.59 -2.78 3.07
C ALA A 64 6.05 -2.99 4.53
N GLN A 65 7.35 -3.17 4.77
CA GLN A 65 7.93 -3.32 6.11
C GLN A 65 7.83 -2.05 6.97
N SER A 66 7.79 -0.87 6.34
CA SER A 66 7.70 0.41 7.07
C SER A 66 6.31 0.70 7.65
N LEU A 67 5.29 -0.08 7.28
CA LEU A 67 3.92 0.12 7.72
C LEU A 67 3.70 -0.37 9.15
N ASP A 68 2.96 0.43 9.93
CA ASP A 68 2.57 0.08 11.30
C ASP A 68 1.63 -1.15 11.32
N PRO A 69 2.06 -2.30 11.90
CA PRO A 69 1.27 -3.53 11.90
C PRO A 69 0.03 -3.45 12.80
N SER A 70 -0.07 -2.46 13.70
CA SER A 70 -1.28 -2.22 14.49
C SER A 70 -2.40 -1.59 13.65
N ARG A 71 -2.04 -0.93 12.53
CA ARG A 71 -2.96 -0.22 11.65
C ARG A 71 -3.22 -0.93 10.33
N TYR A 72 -2.23 -1.68 9.83
CA TYR A 72 -2.28 -2.29 8.51
C TYR A 72 -2.08 -3.80 8.55
N GLU A 73 -2.89 -4.51 7.76
CA GLU A 73 -2.69 -5.92 7.42
C GLU A 73 -2.00 -5.98 6.05
N VAL A 74 -0.72 -6.36 6.03
CA VAL A 74 0.09 -6.34 4.82
C VAL A 74 0.11 -7.71 4.16
N HIS A 75 -0.10 -7.72 2.85
CA HIS A 75 0.07 -8.87 1.96
C HIS A 75 1.06 -8.50 0.86
N PHE A 76 1.88 -9.46 0.42
CA PHE A 76 2.91 -9.23 -0.58
C PHE A 76 2.86 -10.28 -1.67
N ALA A 77 2.50 -9.89 -2.89
CA ALA A 77 2.48 -10.75 -4.06
C ALA A 77 3.74 -10.55 -4.91
N CYS A 78 4.54 -11.59 -5.05
CA CYS A 78 5.76 -11.57 -5.86
C CYS A 78 6.11 -12.97 -6.36
N ASP A 79 6.89 -13.04 -7.44
CA ASP A 79 7.57 -14.27 -7.83
C ASP A 79 8.62 -14.65 -6.76
N PRO A 80 8.70 -15.93 -6.34
CA PRO A 80 9.52 -16.32 -5.19
C PRO A 80 11.03 -16.32 -5.46
N ARG A 81 11.48 -16.07 -6.69
CA ARG A 81 12.90 -16.19 -7.09
C ARG A 81 13.88 -15.35 -6.27
N TYR A 82 13.42 -14.26 -5.66
CA TYR A 82 14.26 -13.38 -4.84
C TYR A 82 14.01 -13.52 -3.34
N ASN A 83 13.14 -14.44 -2.89
CA ASN A 83 12.77 -14.56 -1.47
C ASN A 83 13.99 -14.77 -0.56
N GLN A 84 15.00 -15.52 -1.02
CA GLN A 84 16.23 -15.76 -0.26
C GLN A 84 17.05 -14.48 -0.01
N LEU A 85 16.86 -13.44 -0.83
CA LEU A 85 17.55 -12.15 -0.70
C LEU A 85 16.80 -11.15 0.18
N LEU A 86 15.51 -11.39 0.47
CA LEU A 86 14.65 -10.48 1.22
C LEU A 86 14.76 -10.68 2.75
N GLY A 87 15.39 -11.78 3.19
CA GLY A 87 15.46 -12.14 4.61
C GLY A 87 14.11 -12.66 5.13
N PRO A 88 13.82 -12.50 6.44
CA PRO A 88 12.53 -12.87 7.01
C PRO A 88 11.38 -12.12 6.32
N LEU A 89 10.30 -12.83 5.98
CA LEU A 89 9.10 -12.25 5.40
C LEU A 89 8.08 -11.98 6.52
N PRO A 90 7.93 -10.74 7.02
CA PRO A 90 7.11 -10.44 8.20
C PRO A 90 5.60 -10.40 7.90
N PHE A 91 5.21 -10.68 6.65
CA PHE A 91 3.84 -10.63 6.17
C PHE A 91 3.54 -11.81 5.22
N ARG A 92 2.25 -12.04 4.94
CA ARG A 92 1.80 -13.13 4.07
C ARG A 92 2.29 -12.90 2.64
N HIS A 93 3.02 -13.87 2.11
CA HIS A 93 3.54 -13.85 0.75
C HIS A 93 2.66 -14.67 -0.20
N HIS A 94 2.38 -14.12 -1.38
CA HIS A 94 1.53 -14.72 -2.41
C HIS A 94 2.36 -14.91 -3.67
N ALA A 95 2.58 -16.15 -4.07
CA ALA A 95 3.37 -16.42 -5.26
C ALA A 95 2.60 -16.01 -6.52
N ILE A 96 3.16 -15.09 -7.30
CA ILE A 96 2.63 -14.72 -8.62
C ILE A 96 3.70 -14.91 -9.68
N HIS A 97 3.27 -15.22 -10.91
CA HIS A 97 4.20 -15.36 -12.01
C HIS A 97 4.73 -13.99 -12.46
N THR A 98 6.05 -13.92 -12.62
CA THR A 98 6.75 -12.87 -13.38
C THR A 98 7.54 -13.52 -14.53
N ILE A 99 7.60 -12.88 -15.69
CA ILE A 99 8.50 -13.30 -16.77
C ILE A 99 9.97 -13.36 -16.28
N PRO A 100 10.81 -14.19 -16.91
CA PRO A 100 12.24 -14.20 -16.62
C PRO A 100 12.90 -12.85 -16.91
N SER A 101 13.91 -12.48 -16.13
CA SER A 101 14.66 -11.24 -16.29
C SER A 101 15.29 -11.12 -17.69
N GLU A 102 15.85 -12.22 -18.20
CA GLU A 102 16.46 -12.30 -19.53
C GLU A 102 15.45 -11.96 -20.63
N ARG A 103 14.20 -12.41 -20.47
CA ARG A 103 13.12 -12.11 -21.41
C ARG A 103 12.73 -10.63 -21.34
N PHE A 104 12.67 -10.06 -20.15
CA PHE A 104 12.39 -8.63 -19.98
C PHE A 104 13.49 -7.78 -20.62
N PHE A 105 14.76 -8.04 -20.30
CA PHE A 105 15.89 -7.34 -20.92
C PHE A 105 15.96 -7.54 -22.43
N GLY A 106 15.71 -8.75 -22.93
CA GLY A 106 15.63 -9.04 -24.35
C GLY A 106 14.51 -8.26 -25.06
N ASN A 107 13.38 -8.00 -24.42
CA ASN A 107 12.36 -7.12 -24.99
C ASN A 107 12.85 -5.66 -25.03
N LEU A 108 13.53 -5.20 -23.97
CA LEU A 108 14.00 -3.81 -23.88
C LEU A 108 15.00 -3.46 -24.98
N THR A 109 15.89 -4.39 -25.36
CA THR A 109 16.81 -4.18 -26.50
C THR A 109 16.09 -4.03 -27.84
N GLN A 110 14.82 -4.44 -27.91
CA GLN A 110 13.94 -4.30 -29.07
C GLN A 110 12.95 -3.13 -28.93
N GLY A 111 13.10 -2.27 -27.92
CA GLY A 111 12.20 -1.15 -27.63
C GLY A 111 10.81 -1.59 -27.14
N ARG A 112 10.70 -2.79 -26.56
CA ARG A 112 9.43 -3.36 -26.07
C ARG A 112 9.57 -3.67 -24.58
N PHE A 113 8.45 -3.63 -23.85
CA PHE A 113 8.44 -4.04 -22.43
C PHE A 113 7.84 -5.44 -22.27
N TYR A 114 6.55 -5.57 -22.60
CA TYR A 114 5.80 -6.81 -22.45
C TYR A 114 5.00 -7.13 -23.71
N ALA A 115 4.91 -8.41 -24.04
CA ALA A 115 3.97 -8.88 -25.05
C ALA A 115 2.53 -8.83 -24.49
N MET A 116 1.55 -8.50 -25.32
CA MET A 116 0.13 -8.48 -24.91
C MET A 116 -0.35 -9.79 -24.31
N ARG A 117 0.17 -10.93 -24.78
CA ARG A 117 -0.13 -12.25 -24.21
C ARG A 117 0.34 -12.37 -22.75
N THR A 118 1.49 -11.79 -22.41
CA THR A 118 2.00 -11.75 -21.03
C THR A 118 1.10 -10.90 -20.16
N LEU A 119 0.73 -9.71 -20.62
CA LEU A 119 -0.11 -8.79 -19.85
C LEU A 119 -1.50 -9.38 -19.56
N ARG A 120 -2.12 -10.10 -20.50
CA ARG A 120 -3.38 -10.81 -20.24
C ARG A 120 -3.25 -11.86 -19.12
N LYS A 121 -2.20 -12.67 -19.18
CA LYS A 121 -1.91 -13.65 -18.11
C LYS A 121 -1.66 -13.00 -16.75
N TYR A 122 -0.99 -11.84 -16.75
CA TYR A 122 -0.81 -11.07 -15.52
C TYR A 122 -2.14 -10.58 -14.97
N VAL A 123 -3.01 -9.98 -15.80
CA VAL A 123 -4.35 -9.55 -15.35
C VAL A 123 -5.13 -10.71 -14.75
N GLU A 124 -5.14 -11.87 -15.39
CA GLU A 124 -5.82 -13.07 -14.86
C GLU A 124 -5.25 -13.51 -13.50
N ALA A 125 -3.93 -13.47 -13.32
CA ALA A 125 -3.29 -13.82 -12.06
C ALA A 125 -3.53 -12.79 -10.97
N ASP A 126 -3.40 -11.51 -11.31
CA ASP A 126 -3.62 -10.39 -10.41
C ASP A 126 -5.07 -10.41 -9.91
N LEU A 127 -6.07 -10.64 -10.78
CA LEU A 127 -7.48 -10.73 -10.40
C LEU A 127 -7.76 -11.87 -9.41
N ARG A 128 -7.13 -13.04 -9.57
CA ARG A 128 -7.27 -14.14 -8.60
C ARG A 128 -6.75 -13.75 -7.22
N VAL A 129 -5.59 -13.09 -7.15
CA VAL A 129 -5.00 -12.63 -5.90
C VAL A 129 -5.84 -11.51 -5.27
N LEU A 130 -6.38 -10.60 -6.08
CA LEU A 130 -7.25 -9.53 -5.60
C LEU A 130 -8.57 -10.08 -5.04
N ASP A 131 -9.17 -11.09 -5.68
CA ASP A 131 -10.38 -11.76 -5.22
C ASP A 131 -10.16 -12.53 -3.91
N GLU A 132 -9.08 -13.32 -3.82
CA GLU A 132 -8.73 -14.09 -2.62
C GLU A 132 -8.43 -13.19 -1.41
N ILE A 133 -7.68 -12.10 -1.65
CA ILE A 133 -7.22 -11.23 -0.56
C ILE A 133 -8.26 -10.16 -0.22
N ALA A 134 -9.08 -9.70 -1.16
CA ALA A 134 -9.99 -8.57 -1.00
C ALA A 134 -9.32 -7.35 -0.30
N PRO A 135 -8.23 -6.78 -0.85
CA PRO A 135 -7.52 -5.68 -0.22
C PRO A 135 -8.31 -4.37 -0.31
N ASP A 136 -8.14 -3.49 0.69
CA ASP A 136 -8.70 -2.13 0.67
C ASP A 136 -7.91 -1.20 -0.28
N LEU A 137 -6.65 -1.54 -0.57
CA LEU A 137 -5.72 -0.79 -1.41
C LEU A 137 -4.69 -1.74 -2.02
N VAL A 138 -4.35 -1.53 -3.29
CA VAL A 138 -3.23 -2.21 -3.94
C VAL A 138 -2.12 -1.23 -4.32
N VAL A 139 -0.88 -1.61 -4.02
CA VAL A 139 0.34 -0.85 -4.34
C VAL A 139 1.20 -1.70 -5.28
N GLY A 140 1.68 -1.13 -6.39
CA GLY A 140 2.47 -1.88 -7.37
C GLY A 140 3.73 -1.18 -7.84
N ASP A 141 4.77 -1.95 -8.17
CA ASP A 141 6.02 -1.49 -8.79
C ASP A 141 6.27 -2.26 -10.09
N LEU A 142 6.38 -1.54 -11.21
CA LEU A 142 6.58 -2.03 -12.60
C LEU A 142 5.56 -3.07 -13.12
N ARG A 143 4.63 -3.57 -12.30
CA ARG A 143 3.52 -4.43 -12.72
C ARG A 143 2.50 -3.65 -13.54
N ILE A 144 2.83 -3.28 -14.77
CA ILE A 144 2.07 -2.30 -15.58
C ILE A 144 0.61 -2.68 -15.82
N SER A 145 0.31 -3.99 -15.85
CA SER A 145 -1.06 -4.50 -15.97
C SER A 145 -1.92 -4.26 -14.73
N LEU A 146 -1.32 -4.02 -13.57
CA LEU A 146 -2.02 -3.96 -12.29
C LEU A 146 -3.03 -2.82 -12.21
N SER A 147 -2.75 -1.69 -12.88
CA SER A 147 -3.69 -0.58 -12.98
C SER A 147 -5.02 -0.99 -13.64
N VAL A 148 -4.98 -1.93 -14.59
CA VAL A 148 -6.15 -2.52 -15.22
C VAL A 148 -6.82 -3.51 -14.28
N SER A 149 -6.05 -4.42 -13.68
CA SER A 149 -6.56 -5.43 -12.74
C SER A 149 -7.31 -4.78 -11.56
N ALA A 150 -6.71 -3.74 -10.96
CA ALA A 150 -7.29 -3.00 -9.84
C ALA A 150 -8.59 -2.28 -10.23
N ARG A 151 -8.62 -1.65 -11.42
CA ARG A 151 -9.84 -1.00 -11.93
C ARG A 151 -10.96 -2.00 -12.19
N LEU A 152 -10.65 -3.15 -12.78
CA LEU A 152 -11.62 -4.22 -13.00
C LEU A 152 -12.19 -4.76 -11.68
N ALA A 153 -11.36 -4.83 -10.63
CA ALA A 153 -11.78 -5.25 -9.29
C ALA A 153 -12.42 -4.13 -8.45
N GLY A 154 -12.44 -2.88 -8.91
CA GLY A 154 -12.95 -1.74 -8.14
C GLY A 154 -12.08 -1.35 -6.93
N ILE A 155 -10.79 -1.71 -6.93
CA ILE A 155 -9.87 -1.51 -5.80
C ILE A 155 -8.98 -0.29 -6.09
N PRO A 156 -8.79 0.65 -5.13
CA PRO A 156 -7.86 1.75 -5.27
C PRO A 156 -6.43 1.27 -5.56
N TYR A 157 -5.75 1.94 -6.51
CA TYR A 157 -4.39 1.58 -6.93
C TYR A 157 -3.41 2.75 -6.75
N ILE A 158 -2.25 2.46 -6.17
CA ILE A 158 -1.09 3.36 -6.10
C ILE A 158 0.10 2.72 -6.81
N ALA A 159 0.66 3.45 -7.78
CA ALA A 159 1.90 3.05 -8.44
C ALA A 159 3.10 3.62 -7.68
N ILE A 160 4.10 2.79 -7.44
CA ILE A 160 5.43 3.25 -7.05
C ILE A 160 6.15 3.65 -8.33
N ALA A 161 6.49 4.92 -8.47
CA ALA A 161 7.29 5.45 -9.56
C ALA A 161 8.70 5.80 -9.06
N ASN A 162 9.71 5.48 -9.87
CA ASN A 162 11.05 6.01 -9.68
C ASN A 162 11.25 7.20 -10.61
N ALA A 163 11.71 8.34 -10.09
CA ALA A 163 12.16 9.46 -10.90
C ALA A 163 13.69 9.43 -10.93
N TYR A 164 14.26 8.79 -11.94
CA TYR A 164 15.69 8.79 -12.25
C TYR A 164 15.88 8.98 -13.74
#